data_AF-A0A957XNR7-F1
#
_entry.id   AF-A0A957XNR7-F1
#
_cell.length_a   1.000
_cell.length_b   1.000
_cell.length_c   1.000
_cell.angle_alpha   90.00
_cell.angle_beta   90.00
_cell.angle_gamma   90.00
#
_symmetry.space_group_name_H-M   'P 1'
#
loop_
_entity.id
_entity.type
_entity.pdbx_description
1 polymer ?
#
loop_
_entity_poly.entity_id
_entity_poly.type
_entity_poly.pdbx_seq_one_letter_code
_entity_poly.pdbx_strand_id
1 'polypeptide(L)'
;MTVEQAIEQQSEALSAEGYRVWLMSQATPSWNLDRTRLPDGGAGLKRLEVLGVPDETRSIYQQHARSLVSTGERSRVLAFVAHVGAPHTATQQWDSYMAVYEQARGRVPLHVLPQFQSDGQQARQTFALGSLLGFITSQGSYFYYTPEDQLDRPQRLGQGLSNSLEYFTRRTGLVQEVRARVEKRVAQQGLAVTLSLLEGYYQTHKGQADETVLELKRLVRDYAAELRQIYQFTSDAVPPPFGPPPEVNHV
;
A
#
# COMPACT_ATOMS: atom_id res chain seq x y z
N MET A 1 -23.26 34.64 -23.05
CA MET A 1 -24.26 33.58 -22.86
C MET A 1 -23.74 32.61 -21.82
N THR A 2 -24.47 32.38 -20.73
CA THR A 2 -24.13 31.38 -19.71
C THR A 2 -24.89 30.08 -19.97
N VAL A 3 -24.42 28.98 -19.38
CA VAL A 3 -25.11 27.68 -19.40
C VAL A 3 -26.52 27.78 -18.81
N GLU A 4 -26.71 28.58 -17.77
CA GLU A 4 -28.02 28.78 -17.14
C GLU A 4 -28.98 29.54 -18.06
N GLN A 5 -28.50 30.56 -18.78
CA GLN A 5 -29.30 31.27 -19.79
C GLN A 5 -29.72 30.35 -20.94
N ALA A 6 -28.84 29.43 -21.35
CA ALA A 6 -29.18 28.44 -22.37
C ALA A 6 -30.25 27.45 -21.88
N ILE A 7 -30.19 27.06 -20.60
CA ILE A 7 -31.20 26.19 -19.97
C ILE A 7 -32.55 26.90 -19.86
N GLU A 8 -32.58 28.18 -19.47
CA GLU A 8 -33.82 28.97 -19.42
C GLU A 8 -34.47 29.13 -20.80
N GLN A 9 -33.68 29.31 -21.85
CA GLN A 9 -34.17 29.39 -23.23
C GLN A 9 -34.76 28.06 -23.73
N GLN A 10 -34.36 26.92 -23.15
CA GLN A 10 -34.87 25.59 -23.47
C GLN A 10 -35.92 25.10 -22.45
N SER A 11 -36.44 25.98 -21.59
CA SER A 11 -37.32 25.63 -20.47
C SER A 11 -38.64 24.97 -20.87
N GLU A 12 -39.07 25.09 -22.13
CA GLU A 12 -40.23 24.35 -22.66
C GLU A 12 -40.01 22.84 -22.71
N ALA A 13 -38.75 22.37 -22.81
CA ALA A 13 -38.39 20.96 -22.86
C ALA A 13 -37.97 20.39 -21.50
N LEU A 14 -37.34 21.21 -20.64
CA LEU A 14 -36.89 20.77 -19.32
C LEU A 14 -36.79 21.96 -18.35
N SER A 15 -37.51 21.91 -17.23
CA SER A 15 -37.41 22.94 -16.19
C SER A 15 -36.03 22.91 -15.50
N ALA A 16 -35.63 24.03 -14.88
CA ALA A 16 -34.39 24.10 -14.11
C ALA A 16 -34.37 23.04 -13.00
N GLU A 17 -35.48 22.81 -12.30
CA GLU A 17 -35.59 21.74 -11.31
C GLU A 17 -35.41 20.34 -11.94
N GLY A 18 -36.02 20.10 -13.11
CA GLY A 18 -35.85 18.86 -13.86
C GLY A 18 -34.39 18.60 -14.24
N TYR A 19 -33.70 19.63 -14.73
CA TYR A 19 -32.28 19.55 -15.06
C TYR A 19 -31.42 19.27 -13.81
N ARG A 20 -31.73 19.92 -12.68
CA ARG A 20 -31.06 19.65 -11.39
C ARG A 20 -31.21 18.19 -10.96
N VAL A 21 -32.43 17.67 -10.96
CA VAL A 21 -32.71 16.28 -10.58
C VAL A 21 -31.97 15.32 -11.49
N TRP A 22 -31.99 15.58 -12.81
CA TRP A 22 -31.23 14.80 -13.77
C TRP A 22 -29.73 14.84 -13.47
N LEU A 23 -29.13 16.02 -13.31
CA LEU A 23 -27.71 16.16 -12.97
C LEU A 23 -27.31 15.40 -11.69
N MET A 24 -28.13 15.50 -10.63
CA MET A 24 -27.87 14.80 -9.37
C MET A 24 -28.02 13.27 -9.50
N SER A 25 -28.86 12.79 -10.42
CA SER A 25 -28.96 11.36 -10.74
C SER A 25 -27.74 10.86 -11.50
N GLN A 26 -27.17 11.68 -12.39
CA GLN A 26 -25.96 11.35 -13.14
C GLN A 26 -24.71 11.39 -12.26
N ALA A 27 -24.70 12.23 -11.23
CA ALA A 27 -23.67 12.26 -10.19
C ALA A 27 -23.78 11.06 -9.22
N THR A 28 -23.85 9.84 -9.76
CA THR A 28 -23.86 8.62 -8.96
C THR A 28 -22.45 8.40 -8.37
N PRO A 29 -22.31 8.23 -7.04
CA PRO A 29 -21.03 7.92 -6.44
C PRO A 29 -20.45 6.63 -7.03
N SER A 30 -19.15 6.60 -7.29
CA SER A 30 -18.48 5.44 -7.89
C SER A 30 -18.39 4.20 -6.97
N TRP A 31 -18.95 4.28 -5.77
CA TRP A 31 -18.80 3.29 -4.70
C TRP A 31 -20.19 2.78 -4.30
N ASN A 32 -20.45 1.50 -4.56
CA ASN A 32 -21.69 0.85 -4.13
C ASN A 32 -21.57 0.44 -2.67
N LEU A 33 -22.50 0.92 -1.85
CA LEU A 33 -22.59 0.56 -0.44
C LEU A 33 -23.46 -0.69 -0.26
N ASP A 34 -22.96 -1.62 0.53
CA ASP A 34 -23.72 -2.74 1.07
C ASP A 34 -24.43 -2.31 2.35
N ARG A 35 -25.74 -2.06 2.24
CA ARG A 35 -26.55 -1.58 3.36
C ARG A 35 -26.71 -2.60 4.46
N THR A 36 -26.52 -3.90 4.20
CA THR A 36 -26.62 -4.93 5.25
C THR A 36 -25.43 -4.88 6.21
N ARG A 37 -24.33 -4.25 5.81
CA ARG A 37 -23.13 -4.04 6.63
C ARG A 37 -23.14 -2.75 7.44
N LEU A 38 -24.18 -1.94 7.26
CA LEU A 38 -24.32 -0.68 7.97
C LEU A 38 -25.15 -0.89 9.24
N PRO A 39 -24.76 -0.27 10.37
CA PRO A 39 -25.64 -0.17 11.53
C PRO A 39 -26.99 0.42 11.13
N ASP A 40 -28.07 -0.18 11.62
CA ASP A 40 -29.45 0.23 11.34
C ASP A 40 -29.78 0.38 9.84
N GLY A 41 -29.14 -0.42 8.98
CA GLY A 41 -29.35 -0.39 7.53
C GLY A 41 -28.86 0.90 6.85
N GLY A 42 -28.04 1.69 7.55
CA GLY A 42 -27.54 2.98 7.05
C GLY A 42 -28.41 4.17 7.41
N ALA A 43 -29.26 4.09 8.44
CA ALA A 43 -30.08 5.21 8.92
C ALA A 43 -29.26 6.47 9.25
N GLY A 44 -27.99 6.30 9.67
CA GLY A 44 -27.06 7.40 9.93
C GLY A 44 -26.37 7.99 8.69
N LEU A 45 -26.57 7.41 7.50
CA LEU A 45 -25.95 7.92 6.28
C LEU A 45 -26.54 9.28 5.90
N LYS A 46 -25.66 10.23 5.63
CA LYS A 46 -26.05 11.55 5.14
C LYS A 46 -25.68 11.66 3.67
N ARG A 47 -26.67 11.99 2.84
CA ARG A 47 -26.44 12.34 1.43
C ARG A 47 -26.25 13.85 1.35
N LEU A 48 -25.05 14.26 0.94
CA LEU A 48 -24.71 15.64 0.63
C LEU A 48 -24.88 15.86 -0.88
N GLU A 49 -25.60 16.91 -1.26
CA GLU A 49 -25.76 17.33 -2.64
C GLU A 49 -25.34 18.79 -2.76
N VAL A 50 -24.40 19.08 -3.65
CA VAL A 50 -23.87 20.42 -3.90
C VAL A 50 -23.92 20.69 -5.39
N LEU A 51 -24.43 21.87 -5.76
CA LEU A 51 -24.46 22.32 -7.14
C LEU A 51 -23.48 23.48 -7.33
N GLY A 52 -22.48 23.28 -8.18
CA GLY A 52 -21.57 24.30 -8.64
C GLY A 52 -22.17 25.07 -9.81
N VAL A 53 -22.37 26.37 -9.65
CA VAL A 53 -22.99 27.26 -10.63
C VAL A 53 -22.05 28.40 -11.01
N PRO A 54 -22.29 29.16 -12.09
CA PRO A 54 -21.43 30.28 -12.46
C PRO A 54 -21.34 31.34 -11.35
N ASP A 55 -22.47 31.68 -10.73
CA ASP A 55 -22.62 32.66 -9.66
C ASP A 55 -23.85 32.32 -8.82
N GLU A 56 -23.65 31.95 -7.55
CA GLU A 56 -24.73 31.55 -6.65
C GLU A 56 -25.74 32.66 -6.36
N THR A 57 -25.31 33.93 -6.43
CA THR A 57 -26.16 35.10 -6.12
C THR A 57 -27.10 35.48 -7.26
N ARG A 58 -26.90 34.89 -8.45
CA ARG A 58 -27.72 35.14 -9.64
C ARG A 58 -28.18 33.85 -10.33
N SER A 59 -28.03 32.71 -9.67
CA SER A 59 -28.30 31.41 -10.27
C SER A 59 -29.79 31.11 -10.35
N ILE A 60 -30.19 30.47 -11.45
CA ILE A 60 -31.55 29.95 -11.67
C ILE A 60 -31.94 28.85 -10.67
N TYR A 61 -30.97 28.30 -9.93
CA TYR A 61 -31.18 27.21 -8.97
C TYR A 61 -31.39 27.69 -7.52
N GLN A 62 -31.37 29.00 -7.25
CA GLN A 62 -31.45 29.55 -5.88
C GLN A 62 -32.61 29.00 -5.04
N GLN A 63 -33.77 28.78 -5.67
CA GLN A 63 -34.96 28.28 -4.98
C GLN A 63 -35.04 26.75 -4.93
N HIS A 64 -34.18 26.07 -5.69
CA HIS A 64 -34.28 24.63 -5.95
C HIS A 64 -33.12 23.82 -5.35
N ALA A 65 -32.02 24.45 -4.97
CA ALA A 65 -30.84 23.78 -4.41
C ALA A 65 -30.54 24.27 -2.99
N ARG A 66 -30.35 23.33 -2.05
CA ARG A 66 -30.01 23.62 -0.66
C ARG A 66 -28.55 24.07 -0.47
N SER A 67 -27.66 23.69 -1.39
CA SER A 67 -26.24 24.03 -1.35
C SER A 67 -25.78 24.39 -2.77
N LEU A 68 -25.54 25.69 -2.95
CA LEU A 68 -25.04 26.29 -4.18
C LEU A 68 -23.67 26.87 -3.91
N VAL A 69 -22.76 26.71 -4.86
CA VAL A 69 -21.41 27.26 -4.77
C VAL A 69 -21.03 27.90 -6.09
N SER A 70 -20.53 29.13 -6.02
CA SER A 70 -19.98 29.83 -7.17
C SER A 70 -18.67 29.19 -7.64
N THR A 71 -18.65 28.73 -8.89
CA THR A 71 -17.47 28.15 -9.54
C THR A 71 -16.76 29.14 -10.46
N GLY A 72 -17.41 30.25 -10.81
CA GLY A 72 -16.92 31.24 -11.77
C GLY A 72 -16.97 30.77 -13.23
N GLU A 73 -17.29 29.51 -13.49
CA GLU A 73 -17.35 28.97 -14.84
C GLU A 73 -18.71 29.24 -15.47
N ARG A 74 -18.72 29.97 -16.59
CA ARG A 74 -19.96 30.36 -17.26
C ARG A 74 -20.56 29.27 -18.15
N SER A 75 -19.76 28.27 -18.52
CA SER A 75 -20.09 27.28 -19.55
C SER A 75 -20.60 25.94 -19.02
N ARG A 76 -20.54 25.69 -17.70
CA ARG A 76 -20.96 24.41 -17.10
C ARG A 76 -21.60 24.59 -15.73
N VAL A 77 -22.49 23.65 -15.41
CA VAL A 77 -22.99 23.42 -14.05
C VAL A 77 -22.38 22.11 -13.57
N LEU A 78 -21.90 22.08 -12.33
CA LEU A 78 -21.30 20.91 -11.71
C LEU A 78 -22.26 20.34 -10.66
N ALA A 79 -22.46 19.02 -10.67
CA ALA A 79 -23.18 18.34 -9.61
C ALA A 79 -22.21 17.46 -8.82
N PHE A 80 -22.27 17.58 -7.50
CA PHE A 80 -21.50 16.76 -6.58
C PHE A 80 -22.45 16.08 -5.59
N VAL A 81 -22.34 14.77 -5.49
CA VAL A 81 -23.09 13.95 -4.52
C VAL A 81 -22.11 13.11 -3.73
N ALA A 82 -22.23 13.16 -2.41
CA ALA A 82 -21.47 12.31 -1.50
C ALA A 82 -22.39 11.63 -0.49
N HIS A 83 -22.08 10.38 -0.15
CA HIS A 83 -22.63 9.71 1.02
C HIS A 83 -21.59 9.73 2.13
N VAL A 84 -21.95 10.34 3.26
CA VAL A 84 -21.09 10.51 4.43
C VAL A 84 -21.61 9.62 5.56
N GLY A 85 -20.67 9.04 6.31
CA GLY A 85 -20.96 8.19 7.47
C GLY A 85 -20.91 6.69 7.18
N ALA A 86 -20.58 6.28 5.95
CA ALA A 86 -20.33 4.88 5.63
C ALA A 86 -18.88 4.50 6.00
N PRO A 87 -18.64 3.41 6.75
CA PRO A 87 -17.31 2.86 6.89
C PRO A 87 -16.85 2.24 5.56
N HIS A 88 -15.54 2.24 5.30
CA HIS A 88 -14.97 1.67 4.08
C HIS A 88 -15.28 0.16 3.93
N THR A 89 -15.47 -0.55 5.05
CA THR A 89 -15.87 -1.97 5.11
C THR A 89 -17.28 -2.24 4.57
N ALA A 90 -18.13 -1.21 4.48
CA ALA A 90 -19.48 -1.31 3.93
C ALA A 90 -19.52 -1.13 2.41
N THR A 91 -18.37 -1.08 1.73
CA THR A 91 -18.33 -1.09 0.26
C THR A 91 -18.58 -2.51 -0.25
N GLN A 92 -19.37 -2.68 -1.31
CA GLN A 92 -19.71 -4.02 -1.83
C GLN A 92 -18.48 -4.84 -2.24
N GLN A 93 -17.42 -4.17 -2.70
CA GLN A 93 -16.19 -4.81 -3.16
C GLN A 93 -15.18 -5.05 -2.02
N TRP A 94 -15.52 -4.73 -0.77
CA TRP A 94 -14.59 -4.79 0.36
C TRP A 94 -13.96 -6.17 0.54
N ASP A 95 -14.75 -7.24 0.46
CA ASP A 95 -14.23 -8.60 0.67
C ASP A 95 -13.29 -9.03 -0.46
N SER A 96 -13.60 -8.63 -1.69
CA SER A 96 -12.73 -8.90 -2.84
C SER A 96 -11.42 -8.11 -2.73
N TYR A 97 -11.51 -6.85 -2.33
CA TYR A 97 -10.34 -6.02 -2.03
C TYR A 97 -9.50 -6.66 -0.94
N MET A 98 -10.10 -7.08 0.19
CA MET A 98 -9.39 -7.71 1.30
C MET A 98 -8.76 -9.05 0.92
N ALA A 99 -9.43 -9.86 0.09
CA ALA A 99 -8.85 -11.11 -0.39
C ALA A 99 -7.59 -10.87 -1.23
N VAL A 100 -7.62 -9.90 -2.15
CA VAL A 100 -6.45 -9.51 -2.95
C VAL A 100 -5.38 -8.88 -2.06
N TYR A 101 -5.78 -8.02 -1.13
CA TYR A 101 -4.90 -7.38 -0.18
C TYR A 101 -4.15 -8.42 0.64
N GLU A 102 -4.82 -9.37 1.27
CA GLU A 102 -4.18 -10.42 2.08
C GLU A 102 -3.30 -11.36 1.24
N GLN A 103 -3.66 -11.64 -0.01
CA GLN A 103 -2.80 -12.42 -0.92
C GLN A 103 -1.50 -11.69 -1.28
N ALA A 104 -1.54 -10.35 -1.34
CA ALA A 104 -0.39 -9.52 -1.67
C ALA A 104 0.35 -9.00 -0.42
N ARG A 105 -0.31 -9.02 0.75
CA ARG A 105 0.23 -8.63 2.05
C ARG A 105 1.37 -9.59 2.39
N GLY A 106 2.56 -9.02 2.57
CA GLY A 106 3.79 -9.80 2.78
C GLY A 106 4.53 -10.23 1.51
N ARG A 107 4.05 -9.85 0.31
CA ARG A 107 4.79 -9.99 -0.97
C ARG A 107 5.21 -8.65 -1.56
N VAL A 108 4.40 -7.60 -1.33
CA VAL A 108 4.67 -6.23 -1.78
C VAL A 108 4.31 -5.26 -0.65
N PRO A 109 5.10 -4.20 -0.41
CA PRO A 109 4.67 -3.09 0.45
C PRO A 109 3.51 -2.35 -0.24
N LEU A 110 2.28 -2.78 0.02
CA LEU A 110 1.07 -2.29 -0.66
C LEU A 110 0.76 -0.81 -0.42
N HIS A 111 1.38 -0.20 0.60
CA HIS A 111 1.15 1.19 1.00
C HIS A 111 2.26 2.16 0.57
N VAL A 112 3.25 1.69 -0.19
CA VAL A 112 4.34 2.53 -0.71
C VAL A 112 4.33 2.42 -2.23
N LEU A 113 4.05 3.53 -2.92
CA LEU A 113 4.11 3.56 -4.39
C LEU A 113 5.50 3.09 -4.83
N PRO A 114 5.62 2.25 -5.88
CA PRO A 114 6.89 1.66 -6.29
C PRO A 114 8.01 2.70 -6.45
N GLN A 115 7.72 3.89 -6.98
CA GLN A 115 8.70 4.97 -7.14
C GLN A 115 9.25 5.58 -5.83
N PHE A 116 8.62 5.31 -4.68
CA PHE A 116 9.06 5.73 -3.35
C PHE A 116 9.76 4.62 -2.57
N GLN A 117 9.86 3.42 -3.14
CA GLN A 117 10.72 2.36 -2.64
C GLN A 117 12.12 2.68 -3.17
N SER A 118 13.01 3.17 -2.32
CA SER A 118 14.33 3.70 -2.68
C SER A 118 15.22 2.66 -3.39
N ASP A 119 15.19 2.68 -4.73
CA ASP A 119 15.72 1.66 -5.66
C ASP A 119 17.21 1.30 -5.47
N GLY A 120 18.04 2.19 -4.94
CA GLY A 120 19.47 1.93 -4.76
C GLY A 120 19.81 1.15 -3.49
N GLN A 121 19.36 1.62 -2.32
CA GLN A 121 19.71 1.01 -1.03
C GLN A 121 19.00 -0.32 -0.81
N GLN A 122 17.73 -0.43 -1.23
CA GLN A 122 16.94 -1.65 -1.05
C GLN A 122 17.48 -2.80 -1.92
N ALA A 123 17.95 -2.50 -3.15
CA ALA A 123 18.63 -3.48 -3.98
C ALA A 123 19.96 -3.95 -3.37
N ARG A 124 20.77 -3.01 -2.84
CA ARG A 124 22.03 -3.36 -2.15
C ARG A 124 21.80 -4.20 -0.89
N GLN A 125 20.78 -3.86 -0.09
CA GLN A 125 20.37 -4.65 1.07
C GLN A 125 19.94 -6.05 0.64
N THR A 126 19.13 -6.15 -0.42
CA THR A 126 18.68 -7.44 -0.98
C THR A 126 19.86 -8.29 -1.47
N PHE A 127 20.86 -7.68 -2.12
CA PHE A 127 22.08 -8.37 -2.52
C PHE A 127 22.84 -8.93 -1.32
N ALA A 128 22.99 -8.15 -0.25
CA ALA A 128 23.66 -8.59 0.97
C ALA A 128 22.93 -9.77 1.65
N LEU A 129 21.61 -9.65 1.82
CA LEU A 129 20.78 -10.70 2.40
C LEU A 129 20.74 -11.96 1.54
N GLY A 130 20.63 -11.81 0.22
CA GLY A 130 20.70 -12.92 -0.73
C GLY A 130 22.06 -13.62 -0.71
N SER A 131 23.14 -12.88 -0.50
CA SER A 131 24.49 -13.45 -0.34
C SER A 131 24.61 -14.24 0.97
N LEU A 132 24.08 -13.70 2.07
CA LEU A 132 24.10 -14.35 3.39
C LEU A 132 23.26 -15.62 3.43
N LEU A 133 22.10 -15.62 2.77
CA LEU A 133 21.17 -16.75 2.73
C LEU A 133 21.50 -17.78 1.63
N GLY A 134 22.55 -17.55 0.85
CA GLY A 134 23.07 -18.49 -0.16
C GLY A 134 22.33 -18.46 -1.50
N PHE A 135 21.48 -17.47 -1.76
CA PHE A 135 20.88 -17.26 -3.09
C PHE A 135 21.85 -16.63 -4.07
N ILE A 136 22.80 -15.84 -3.55
CA ILE A 136 23.92 -15.28 -4.31
C ILE A 136 25.20 -15.89 -3.74
N THR A 137 26.00 -16.53 -4.59
CA THR A 137 27.22 -17.20 -4.19
C THR A 137 28.42 -16.65 -4.94
N SER A 138 29.55 -16.50 -4.25
CA SER A 138 30.83 -16.20 -4.89
C SER A 138 31.58 -17.48 -5.22
N GLN A 139 32.11 -17.56 -6.44
CA GLN A 139 33.03 -18.61 -6.89
C GLN A 139 34.28 -17.94 -7.46
N GLY A 140 35.38 -17.98 -6.70
CA GLY A 140 36.56 -17.18 -7.00
C GLY A 140 36.23 -15.68 -6.97
N SER A 141 36.49 -14.99 -8.09
CA SER A 141 36.19 -13.57 -8.25
C SER A 141 34.81 -13.28 -8.84
N TYR A 142 34.01 -14.31 -9.17
CA TYR A 142 32.70 -14.13 -9.81
C TYR A 142 31.55 -14.35 -8.82
N PHE A 143 30.46 -13.60 -9.01
CA PHE A 143 29.21 -13.80 -8.28
C PHE A 143 28.14 -14.39 -9.19
N TYR A 144 27.35 -15.30 -8.63
CA TYR A 144 26.27 -15.99 -9.31
C TYR A 144 25.00 -15.94 -8.47
N TYR A 145 23.88 -15.69 -9.13
CA TYR A 145 22.55 -15.93 -8.58
C TYR A 145 22.11 -17.36 -8.88
N THR A 146 21.62 -18.08 -7.87
CA THR A 146 21.03 -19.40 -8.03
C THR A 146 19.51 -19.25 -8.07
N PRO A 147 18.83 -19.54 -9.19
CA PRO A 147 17.37 -19.43 -9.32
C PRO A 147 16.57 -20.27 -8.30
N GLU A 148 15.26 -20.02 -8.18
CA GLU A 148 14.39 -20.86 -7.33
C GLU A 148 14.16 -22.24 -7.96
N ASP A 149 13.99 -22.29 -9.28
CA ASP A 149 13.98 -23.54 -10.01
C ASP A 149 15.38 -24.14 -10.06
N GLN A 150 15.54 -25.36 -9.54
CA GLN A 150 16.82 -26.06 -9.50
C GLN A 150 17.27 -26.57 -10.88
N LEU A 151 16.36 -26.60 -11.85
CA LEU A 151 16.68 -26.97 -13.23
C LEU A 151 17.31 -25.80 -14.00
N ASP A 152 17.10 -24.58 -13.53
CA ASP A 152 17.72 -23.39 -14.12
C ASP A 152 19.19 -23.27 -13.73
N ARG A 153 20.00 -22.85 -14.69
CA ARG A 153 21.44 -22.66 -14.47
C ARG A 153 21.70 -21.41 -13.62
N PRO A 154 22.72 -21.43 -12.74
CA PRO A 154 23.16 -20.23 -12.04
C PRO A 154 23.46 -19.08 -13.00
N GLN A 155 22.87 -17.92 -12.74
CA GLN A 155 23.02 -16.73 -13.56
C GLN A 155 24.21 -15.91 -13.06
N ARG A 156 25.19 -15.65 -13.93
CA ARG A 156 26.36 -14.82 -13.57
C ARG A 156 25.95 -13.36 -13.40
N LEU A 157 26.30 -12.77 -12.25
CA LEU A 157 26.05 -11.37 -11.94
C LEU A 157 27.21 -10.46 -12.35
N GLY A 158 28.45 -10.92 -12.18
CA GLY A 158 29.62 -10.09 -12.48
C GLY A 158 30.92 -10.63 -11.91
N GLN A 159 32.01 -9.92 -12.19
CA GLN A 159 33.33 -10.16 -11.59
C GLN A 159 33.62 -9.08 -10.56
N GLY A 160 33.93 -9.47 -9.33
CA GLY A 160 34.12 -8.58 -8.20
C GLY A 160 32.79 -8.11 -7.61
N LEU A 161 32.85 -7.65 -6.36
CA LEU A 161 31.67 -7.24 -5.59
C LEU A 161 30.95 -6.06 -6.27
N SER A 162 31.67 -4.99 -6.59
CA SER A 162 31.08 -3.75 -7.12
C SER A 162 30.36 -3.94 -8.45
N ASN A 163 30.97 -4.62 -9.41
CA ASN A 163 30.35 -4.88 -10.72
C ASN A 163 29.11 -5.78 -10.58
N SER A 164 29.17 -6.78 -9.70
CA SER A 164 28.04 -7.69 -9.46
C SER A 164 26.87 -6.97 -8.78
N LEU A 165 27.17 -6.09 -7.82
CA LEU A 165 26.19 -5.26 -7.12
C LEU A 165 25.53 -4.26 -8.07
N GLU A 166 26.30 -3.60 -8.93
CA GLU A 166 25.79 -2.67 -9.92
C GLU A 166 24.89 -3.38 -10.94
N TYR A 167 25.33 -4.52 -11.46
CA TYR A 167 24.54 -5.32 -12.38
C TYR A 167 23.21 -5.79 -11.74
N PHE A 168 23.27 -6.26 -10.50
CA PHE A 168 22.10 -6.68 -9.74
C PHE A 168 21.10 -5.53 -9.52
N THR A 169 21.60 -4.37 -9.09
CA THR A 169 20.77 -3.18 -8.80
C THR A 169 20.00 -2.69 -10.02
N ARG A 170 20.55 -2.87 -11.23
CA ARG A 170 19.89 -2.49 -12.50
C ARG A 170 18.80 -3.47 -12.95
N ARG A 171 18.65 -4.64 -12.31
CA ARG A 171 17.68 -5.67 -12.68
C ARG A 171 16.54 -5.76 -11.66
N THR A 172 15.59 -4.84 -11.73
CA THR A 172 14.47 -4.74 -10.78
C THR A 172 13.72 -6.07 -10.58
N GLY A 173 13.47 -6.83 -11.65
CA GLY A 173 12.82 -8.14 -11.55
C GLY A 173 13.62 -9.16 -10.73
N LEU A 174 14.95 -9.19 -10.92
CA LEU A 174 15.84 -10.06 -10.14
C LEU A 174 15.94 -9.63 -8.67
N VAL A 175 15.97 -8.30 -8.42
CA VAL A 175 15.94 -7.75 -7.06
C VAL A 175 14.67 -8.19 -6.33
N GLN A 176 13.50 -8.06 -6.99
CA GLN A 176 12.21 -8.46 -6.42
C GLN A 176 12.15 -9.97 -6.14
N GLU A 177 12.64 -10.80 -7.07
CA GLU A 177 12.69 -12.25 -6.88
C GLU A 177 13.55 -12.65 -5.68
N VAL A 178 14.78 -12.14 -5.58
CA VAL A 178 15.66 -12.43 -4.44
C VAL A 178 15.04 -11.94 -3.14
N ARG A 179 14.44 -10.74 -3.13
CA ARG A 179 13.75 -10.21 -1.95
C ARG A 179 12.63 -11.12 -1.47
N ALA A 180 11.75 -11.56 -2.38
CA ALA A 180 10.67 -12.48 -2.04
C ALA A 180 11.19 -13.80 -1.45
N ARG A 181 12.33 -14.29 -1.95
CA ARG A 181 12.98 -15.50 -1.42
C ARG A 181 13.62 -15.29 -0.05
N VAL A 182 14.19 -14.11 0.20
CA VAL A 182 14.66 -13.71 1.54
C VAL A 182 13.48 -13.74 2.51
N GLU A 183 12.39 -13.05 2.19
CA GLU A 183 11.19 -12.99 3.04
C GLU A 183 10.61 -14.39 3.31
N LYS A 184 10.49 -15.23 2.27
CA LYS A 184 10.07 -16.64 2.40
C LYS A 184 11.01 -17.43 3.32
N ARG A 185 12.32 -17.25 3.22
CA ARG A 185 13.29 -17.95 4.06
C ARG A 185 13.21 -17.50 5.52
N VAL A 186 13.05 -16.20 5.78
CA VAL A 186 12.85 -15.65 7.13
C VAL A 186 11.58 -16.21 7.75
N ALA A 187 10.48 -16.28 7.00
CA ALA A 187 9.23 -16.87 7.46
C ALA A 187 9.36 -18.36 7.79
N GLN A 188 10.13 -19.12 7.01
CA GLN A 188 10.35 -20.56 7.21
C GLN A 188 11.29 -20.88 8.38
N GLN A 189 12.40 -20.15 8.53
CA GLN A 189 13.40 -20.38 9.58
C GLN A 189 12.98 -19.81 10.93
N GLY A 190 12.03 -18.87 10.93
CA GLY A 190 11.64 -18.11 12.09
C GLY A 190 12.60 -16.96 12.37
N LEU A 191 12.09 -15.97 13.10
CA LEU A 191 12.76 -14.69 13.27
C LEU A 191 14.00 -14.77 14.15
N ALA A 192 13.98 -15.61 15.20
CA ALA A 192 15.11 -15.77 16.13
C ALA A 192 16.37 -16.34 15.43
N VAL A 193 16.19 -17.38 14.61
CA VAL A 193 17.28 -17.99 13.83
C VAL A 193 17.83 -17.00 12.82
N THR A 194 16.94 -16.27 12.14
CA THR A 194 17.31 -15.24 11.17
C THR A 194 18.14 -14.13 11.83
N LEU A 195 17.71 -13.61 12.98
CA LEU A 195 18.42 -12.55 13.70
C LEU A 195 19.83 -12.99 14.13
N SER A 196 19.97 -14.22 14.63
CA SER A 196 21.28 -14.78 15.00
C SER A 196 22.24 -14.85 13.81
N LEU A 197 21.75 -15.26 12.63
CA LEU A 197 22.54 -15.30 11.40
C LEU A 197 22.98 -13.88 10.97
N LEU A 198 22.06 -12.92 10.99
CA LEU A 198 22.35 -11.53 10.61
C LEU A 198 23.38 -10.90 11.57
N GLU A 199 23.22 -11.13 12.88
CA GLU A 199 24.17 -10.70 13.92
C GLU A 199 25.58 -11.22 13.67
N GLY A 200 25.72 -12.51 13.41
CA GLY A 200 27.02 -13.10 13.09
C GLY A 200 27.71 -12.43 11.90
N TYR A 201 26.94 -12.06 10.87
CA TYR A 201 27.48 -11.42 9.66
C TYR A 201 28.06 -10.03 9.92
N TYR A 202 27.31 -9.13 10.58
CA TYR A 202 27.78 -7.76 10.79
C TYR A 202 28.73 -7.60 11.98
N GLN A 203 28.72 -8.52 12.95
CA GLN A 203 29.68 -8.53 14.06
C GLN A 203 31.04 -9.14 13.67
N THR A 204 31.13 -9.86 12.54
CA THR A 204 32.41 -10.42 12.09
C THR A 204 33.39 -9.30 11.73
N HIS A 205 34.42 -9.10 12.56
CA HIS A 205 35.53 -8.18 12.31
C HIS A 205 36.61 -8.89 11.49
N LYS A 206 36.65 -8.64 10.17
CA LYS A 206 37.76 -9.09 9.30
C LYS A 206 38.47 -7.88 8.72
N GLY A 207 39.61 -7.53 9.33
CA GLY A 207 40.66 -6.66 8.77
C GLY A 207 40.19 -5.33 8.15
N GLN A 208 41.04 -4.75 7.31
CA GLN A 208 40.76 -3.54 6.53
C GLN A 208 39.67 -3.89 5.48
N ALA A 209 38.40 -3.74 5.87
CA ALA A 209 37.27 -4.02 5.01
C ALA A 209 37.06 -2.88 4.01
N ASP A 210 36.81 -3.24 2.74
CA ASP A 210 36.39 -2.32 1.68
C ASP A 210 35.12 -1.56 2.10
N GLU A 211 35.00 -0.29 1.68
CA GLU A 211 33.88 0.60 1.97
C GLU A 211 32.55 -0.02 1.54
N THR A 212 32.53 -0.68 0.38
CA THR A 212 31.34 -1.39 -0.12
C THR A 212 30.90 -2.50 0.85
N VAL A 213 31.85 -3.24 1.42
CA VAL A 213 31.56 -4.33 2.37
C VAL A 213 31.02 -3.75 3.68
N LEU A 214 31.57 -2.62 4.14
CA LEU A 214 31.07 -1.93 5.33
C LEU A 214 29.65 -1.40 5.12
N GLU A 215 29.35 -0.86 3.94
CA GLU A 215 28.00 -0.44 3.57
C GLU A 215 27.00 -1.61 3.62
N LEU A 216 27.33 -2.74 2.97
CA LEU A 216 26.47 -3.94 2.99
C LEU A 216 26.22 -4.44 4.43
N LYS A 217 27.23 -4.41 5.30
CA LYS A 217 27.07 -4.75 6.72
C LYS A 217 26.14 -3.79 7.46
N ARG A 218 26.21 -2.48 7.19
CA ARG A 218 25.28 -1.50 7.78
C ARG A 218 23.85 -1.79 7.33
N LEU A 219 23.63 -2.03 6.04
CA LEU A 219 22.30 -2.36 5.50
C LEU A 219 21.70 -3.63 6.12
N VAL A 220 22.53 -4.66 6.36
CA VAL A 220 22.10 -5.89 7.05
C VAL A 220 21.80 -5.63 8.53
N ARG A 221 22.60 -4.82 9.22
CA ARG A 221 22.34 -4.43 10.61
C ARG A 221 21.03 -3.65 10.74
N ASP A 222 20.77 -2.73 9.82
CA ASP A 222 19.56 -1.91 9.83
C ASP A 222 18.32 -2.78 9.56
N TYR A 223 18.40 -3.75 8.63
CA TYR A 223 17.36 -4.78 8.44
C TYR A 223 17.11 -5.61 9.72
N ALA A 224 18.17 -6.04 10.41
CA ALA A 224 18.02 -6.75 11.67
C ALA A 224 17.34 -5.89 12.75
N ALA A 225 17.57 -4.57 12.77
CA ALA A 225 16.87 -3.66 13.68
C ALA A 225 15.37 -3.57 13.37
N GLU A 226 15.00 -3.48 12.09
CA GLU A 226 13.60 -3.50 11.64
C GLU A 226 12.90 -4.81 12.04
N LEU A 227 13.55 -5.97 11.81
CA LEU A 227 12.99 -7.27 12.21
C LEU A 227 12.76 -7.34 13.72
N ARG A 228 13.66 -6.81 14.56
CA ARG A 228 13.47 -6.76 16.02
C ARG A 228 12.27 -5.91 16.43
N GLN A 229 12.04 -4.78 15.78
CA GLN A 229 10.87 -3.94 16.06
C GLN A 229 9.56 -4.68 15.73
N ILE A 230 9.50 -5.37 14.58
CA ILE A 230 8.35 -6.19 14.20
C ILE A 230 8.11 -7.32 15.22
N TYR A 231 9.19 -7.95 15.70
CA TYR A 231 9.11 -8.98 16.73
C TYR A 231 8.49 -8.47 18.03
N GLN A 232 8.98 -7.34 18.54
CA GLN A 232 8.51 -6.75 19.80
C GLN A 232 7.03 -6.36 19.70
N PHE A 233 6.61 -5.78 18.57
CA PHE A 233 5.21 -5.49 18.32
C PHE A 233 4.32 -6.74 18.29
N THR A 234 4.82 -7.84 17.74
CA THR A 234 4.06 -9.09 17.63
C THR A 234 4.03 -9.85 18.96
N SER A 235 5.08 -9.77 19.78
CA SER A 235 5.10 -10.35 21.12
C SER A 235 4.20 -9.62 22.10
N ASP A 236 4.07 -8.29 21.97
CA ASP A 236 3.23 -7.46 22.83
C ASP A 236 1.74 -7.55 22.45
N ALA A 237 1.42 -8.00 21.23
CA ALA A 237 0.05 -8.13 20.72
C ALA A 237 -0.63 -9.48 21.08
N VAL A 238 0.09 -10.44 21.68
CA VAL A 238 -0.47 -11.73 22.12
C VAL A 238 -0.51 -11.79 23.65
N PRO A 239 -1.66 -11.53 24.30
CA PRO A 239 -1.80 -11.84 25.72
C PRO A 239 -1.67 -13.36 25.93
N PRO A 240 -1.11 -13.82 27.06
CA PRO A 240 -0.98 -15.25 27.34
C PRO A 240 -2.36 -15.94 27.23
N PRO A 241 -2.47 -17.08 26.52
CA PRO A 241 -3.67 -17.89 26.64
C PRO A 241 -3.67 -18.42 28.08
N PHE A 242 -4.75 -18.15 28.81
CA PHE A 242 -4.96 -18.48 30.21
C PHE A 242 -4.29 -17.50 31.21
N GLY A 243 -5.10 -16.58 31.73
CA GLY A 243 -4.85 -16.00 33.05
C GLY A 243 -4.83 -17.09 34.12
N PRO A 244 -4.22 -16.82 35.29
CA PRO A 244 -4.17 -17.80 36.38
C PRO A 244 -5.60 -18.21 36.78
N PRO A 245 -5.85 -19.49 37.08
CA PRO A 245 -7.18 -19.95 37.50
C PRO A 245 -7.61 -19.19 38.76
N PRO A 246 -8.92 -18.91 38.93
CA PRO A 246 -9.42 -18.20 40.11
C PRO A 246 -9.06 -18.98 41.38
N GLU A 247 -8.50 -18.28 42.36
CA GLU A 247 -8.28 -18.80 43.70
C GLU A 247 -9.62 -19.29 44.26
N VAL A 248 -9.73 -20.61 44.46
CA VAL A 248 -10.83 -21.22 45.18
C VAL A 248 -10.62 -20.87 46.65
N ASN A 249 -11.32 -19.84 47.13
CA ASN A 249 -11.46 -19.59 48.56
C ASN A 249 -12.25 -20.75 49.17
N HIS A 250 -11.54 -21.64 49.86
CA HIS A 250 -12.18 -22.57 50.78
C HIS A 250 -12.64 -21.79 52.02
N VAL A 251 -13.96 -21.65 52.13
CA VAL A 251 -14.67 -21.40 53.40
C VAL A 251 -15.60 -22.59 53.62
#